data_AF-A0A3S1EU83-F1
#
_entry.id   AF-A0A3S1EU83-F1
#
_cell.length_a   1.000
_cell.length_b   1.000
_cell.length_c   1.000
_cell.angle_alpha   90.00
_cell.angle_beta   90.00
_cell.angle_gamma   90.00
#
_symmetry.space_group_name_H-M   'P 1'
#
loop_
_entity.id
_entity.type
_entity.pdbx_description
1 polymer ?
#
loop_
_entity_poly.entity_id
_entity_poly.type
_entity_poly.pdbx_seq_one_letter_code
_entity_poly.pdbx_strand_id
1 'polypeptide(L)' 'MAKETKNTLRDSVYSALKAMIVTGQIPPGSRVTENDIAAKLTVSRTPVREAFNRLER' A
#
# COMPACT_ATOMS: atom_id res chain seq x y z
N MET A 1 10.82 -5.16 -25.18
CA MET A 1 9.45 -5.11 -24.62
C MET A 1 9.56 -5.28 -23.12
N ALA A 2 9.17 -4.26 -22.36
CA ALA A 2 9.32 -4.23 -20.91
C ALA A 2 8.46 -5.34 -20.26
N LYS A 3 9.05 -6.04 -19.30
CA LYS A 3 8.52 -7.20 -18.60
C LYS A 3 7.15 -6.87 -18.00
N GLU A 4 6.06 -7.38 -18.58
CA GLU A 4 4.72 -7.41 -17.97
C GLU A 4 4.78 -8.30 -16.74
N THR A 5 5.29 -7.72 -15.66
CA THR A 5 5.36 -8.35 -14.36
C THR A 5 3.93 -8.43 -13.89
N LYS A 6 3.39 -9.64 -13.72
CA LYS A 6 2.07 -9.88 -13.11
C LYS A 6 1.97 -9.06 -11.83
N ASN A 7 1.39 -7.86 -11.92
CA ASN A 7 1.33 -6.93 -10.81
C ASN A 7 0.16 -7.43 -9.97
N THR A 8 0.48 -8.24 -8.96
CA THR A 8 -0.56 -8.79 -8.09
C THR A 8 -1.25 -7.63 -7.37
N LEU A 9 -2.52 -7.82 -6.97
CA LEU A 9 -3.22 -6.80 -6.20
C LEU A 9 -2.40 -6.34 -4.99
N ARG A 10 -1.67 -7.27 -4.35
CA ARG A 10 -0.73 -7.00 -3.26
C ARG A 10 0.42 -6.07 -3.66
N ASP A 11 1.06 -6.32 -4.80
CA ASP A 11 2.18 -5.50 -5.26
C ASP A 11 1.73 -4.09 -5.64
N SER A 12 0.53 -3.97 -6.22
CA SER A 12 -0.12 -2.69 -6.50
C SER A 12 -0.43 -1.92 -5.22
N VAL A 13 -1.01 -2.58 -4.21
CA VAL A 13 -1.32 -1.97 -2.90
C VAL A 13 -0.04 -1.51 -2.18
N TYR A 14 1.00 -2.34 -2.16
CA TYR A 14 2.30 -1.97 -1.59
C TYR A 14 2.91 -0.75 -2.28
N SER A 15 2.91 -0.73 -3.61
CA SER A 15 3.49 0.37 -4.39
C SER A 15 2.73 1.68 -4.16
N ALA A 16 1.40 1.63 -4.12
CA ALA A 16 0.55 2.78 -3.82
C ALA A 16 0.79 3.29 -2.39
N LEU A 17 0.83 2.40 -1.40
CA LEU A 17 1.08 2.76 0.00
C LEU A 17 2.46 3.39 0.20
N LYS A 18 3.50 2.79 -0.40
CA LYS A 18 4.85 3.35 -0.39
C LYS A 18 4.91 4.74 -1.03
N ALA A 19 4.23 4.92 -2.17
CA ALA A 19 4.17 6.23 -2.83
C ALA A 19 3.50 7.28 -1.93
N MET A 20 2.40 6.93 -1.25
CA MET A 20 1.72 7.86 -0.34
C MET A 20 2.62 8.31 0.83
N ILE A 21 3.46 7.41 1.36
CA ILE A 21 4.41 7.76 2.43
C ILE A 21 5.53 8.65 1.90
N VAL A 22 6.17 8.25 0.80
CA VAL A 22 7.33 8.99 0.22
C VAL A 22 6.95 10.37 -0.28
N THR A 23 5.75 10.53 -0.82
CA THR A 23 5.23 11.83 -1.28
C THR A 23 4.67 12.70 -0.15
N GLY A 24 4.60 12.19 1.08
CA GLY A 24 4.06 12.91 2.23
C GLY A 24 2.53 13.01 2.25
N GLN A 25 1.81 12.28 1.38
CA GLN A 25 0.35 12.13 1.52
C GLN A 25 -0.03 11.45 2.83
N ILE A 26 0.85 10.61 3.36
CA ILE A 26 0.83 10.14 4.74
C ILE A 26 2.04 10.76 5.45
N PRO A 27 1.87 11.86 6.18
CA PRO A 27 2.97 12.50 6.90
C PRO A 27 3.60 11.59 7.97
N PRO A 28 4.89 11.72 8.26
CA PRO A 28 5.53 11.01 9.37
C PRO A 28 4.80 11.25 10.70
N GLY A 29 4.63 10.19 11.49
CA GLY A 29 3.89 10.25 12.76
C GLY A 29 2.36 10.23 12.61
N SER A 30 1.83 10.23 11.39
CA SER A 30 0.38 10.09 11.17
C SER A 30 -0.09 8.70 11.61
N ARG A 31 -1.21 8.66 12.32
CA ARG A 31 -1.90 7.41 12.62
C ARG A 31 -2.67 6.96 11.38
N VAL A 32 -2.34 5.78 10.86
CA VAL A 32 -2.99 5.17 9.70
C VAL A 32 -3.46 3.78 10.07
N THR A 33 -4.70 3.43 9.72
CA THR A 33 -5.22 2.07 9.93
C THR A 33 -5.33 1.30 8.61
N GLU A 34 -5.35 -0.02 8.70
CA GLU A 34 -5.62 -0.88 7.54
C GLU A 34 -6.96 -0.57 6.87
N ASN A 35 -7.98 -0.21 7.66
CA ASN A 35 -9.31 0.14 7.15
C ASN A 35 -9.26 1.42 6.29
N ASP A 36 -8.51 2.43 6.72
CA ASP A 36 -8.40 3.70 6.01
C ASP A 36 -7.77 3.50 4.63
N ILE A 37 -6.69 2.70 4.57
CA ILE A 37 -6.00 2.39 3.31
C ILE A 37 -6.85 1.47 2.43
N ALA A 38 -7.53 0.49 3.01
CA ALA A 38 -8.44 -0.39 2.27
C ALA A 38 -9.57 0.40 1.61
N ALA A 39 -10.17 1.35 2.34
CA ALA A 39 -11.19 2.24 1.80
C ALA A 39 -10.61 3.17 0.72
N LYS A 40 -9.47 3.81 0.98
CA LYS A 40 -8.83 4.75 0.03
C LYS A 40 -8.42 4.08 -1.27
N LEU A 41 -7.96 2.83 -1.21
CA LEU A 41 -7.54 2.05 -2.38
C LEU A 41 -8.66 1.17 -2.97
N THR A 42 -9.85 1.16 -2.36
CA THR A 42 -11.00 0.32 -2.76
C THR A 42 -10.62 -1.17 -2.88
N VAL A 43 -9.95 -1.68 -1.85
CA VAL A 43 -9.51 -3.09 -1.76
C VAL A 43 -9.93 -3.69 -0.43
N SER A 44 -9.83 -5.01 -0.30
CA SER A 44 -10.03 -5.67 0.99
C SER A 44 -8.85 -5.42 1.94
N ARG A 45 -9.05 -5.71 3.23
CA ARG A 45 -8.04 -5.49 4.28
C ARG A 45 -6.84 -6.43 4.18
N THR A 46 -7.04 -7.64 3.66
CA THR A 46 -5.99 -8.66 3.54
C THR A 46 -4.76 -8.18 2.77
N PRO A 47 -4.86 -7.67 1.51
CA PRO A 47 -3.69 -7.18 0.78
C PRO A 47 -3.07 -5.92 1.41
N VAL A 48 -3.86 -5.12 2.13
CA VAL A 48 -3.37 -3.93 2.85
C VAL A 48 -2.51 -4.30 4.05
N ARG A 49 -2.97 -5.25 4.88
CA ARG A 49 -2.19 -5.79 5.99
C ARG A 49 -0.87 -6.39 5.51
N GLU A 50 -0.88 -7.14 4.42
CA GLU A 50 0.34 -7.69 3.83
C GLU A 50 1.31 -6.60 3.34
N ALA A 51 0.78 -5.51 2.77
CA ALA A 51 1.58 -4.37 2.36
C ALA A 51 2.23 -3.64 3.56
N PHE A 52 1.49 -3.43 4.65
CA PHE A 52 2.04 -2.88 5.89
C PHE A 52 3.12 -3.78 6.47
N ASN A 53 2.85 -5.08 6.62
CA ASN A 53 3.84 -6.06 7.09
C ASN A 53 5.12 -6.08 6.24
N ARG A 54 5.02 -5.75 4.95
CA ARG A 54 6.17 -5.65 4.03
C ARG A 54 6.94 -4.34 4.17
N LEU A 55 6.29 -3.25 4.60
CA LEU A 55 6.91 -1.95 4.84
C LEU A 55 7.59 -1.84 6.21
N GLU A 56 7.11 -2.60 7.21
CA GLU A 56 7.69 -2.67 8.56
C GLU A 56 8.97 -3.52 8.64
N ARG A 57 9.29 -4.24 7.56
CA ARG A 57 10.54 -5.01 7.42
C ARG A 57 11.64 -4.14 6.84
#